data_AF-A0A7X7BID3-F1
#
_entry.id   AF-A0A7X7BID3-F1
#
_cell.length_a   1.000
_cell.length_b   1.000
_cell.length_c   1.000
_cell.angle_alpha   90.00
_cell.angle_beta   90.00
_cell.angle_gamma   90.00
#
_symmetry.space_group_name_H-M   'P 1'
#
loop_
_entity.id
_entity.type
_entity.pdbx_description
1 polymer ?
#
loop_
_entity_poly.entity_id
_entity_poly.type
_entity_poly.pdbx_seq_one_letter_code
_entity_poly.pdbx_strand_id
1 'polypeptide(L)'
;MKIAGIVVEYNPFHNGHLYHLQETKRLTNCDVLIAVMSGNFTERGDVAILDKHVRTALALEAGCDIVIELPYLYAVASADLFSYGAIYLLNQCGVSEIVFGSESNDYLILTENAEVINNPAFDDKIKIYLDEGYSYPKAAELALKALINTNLEFKSNDILGIQYIRQIKRINPNIKYQTITRLGNMYHDTEITHNYFASATAIRKLVKENQNISNVVPPYTLEALSTQPLHYWEQYYPYLKYQILAKQYELHQIHDITEGLEKAIIKAVKTSNTFAELVTSLVSKRYTKGRIQRSLTHILNTITKEEVEAYNIHNGPKCIRILGFRKEKTPIIQKLKKISTIPIITNITRQNYDLVKLDLHVSQIYHLTDNQDERKIPIIR
;
A
#
# COMPACT_ATOMS: atom_id res chain seq x y z
N MET A 1 -24.78 10.62 -9.92
CA MET A 1 -23.71 9.65 -10.21
C MET A 1 -22.94 9.43 -8.93
N LYS A 2 -22.97 8.22 -8.40
CA LYS A 2 -22.34 7.84 -7.14
C LYS A 2 -21.03 7.10 -7.43
N ILE A 3 -19.93 7.64 -6.92
CA ILE A 3 -18.59 7.03 -7.04
C ILE A 3 -18.19 6.49 -5.67
N ALA A 4 -17.84 5.21 -5.62
CA ALA A 4 -17.23 4.58 -4.44
C ALA A 4 -15.73 4.36 -4.65
N GLY A 5 -14.99 4.36 -3.56
CA GLY A 5 -13.54 4.18 -3.53
C GLY A 5 -13.09 3.01 -2.67
N ILE A 6 -12.03 2.32 -3.10
CA ILE A 6 -11.31 1.33 -2.29
C ILE A 6 -9.80 1.57 -2.38
N VAL A 7 -9.09 1.27 -1.29
CA VAL A 7 -7.62 1.34 -1.21
C VAL A 7 -7.07 -0.07 -1.11
N VAL A 8 -6.18 -0.46 -2.02
CA VAL A 8 -5.81 -1.86 -2.23
C VAL A 8 -4.34 -2.03 -2.65
N GLU A 9 -3.84 -3.26 -2.56
CA GLU A 9 -2.52 -3.63 -3.10
C GLU A 9 -2.58 -4.86 -4.02
N TYR A 10 -3.56 -5.74 -3.82
CA TYR A 10 -3.78 -6.95 -4.62
C TYR A 10 -2.52 -7.80 -4.84
N ASN A 11 -1.85 -8.21 -3.76
CA ASN A 11 -0.55 -8.91 -3.80
C ASN A 11 -0.59 -10.41 -3.39
N PRO A 12 -1.22 -11.33 -4.16
CA PRO A 12 -1.96 -11.13 -5.41
C PRO A 12 -3.46 -10.81 -5.16
N PHE A 13 -4.22 -10.56 -6.24
CA PHE A 13 -5.69 -10.50 -6.18
C PHE A 13 -6.27 -11.87 -5.82
N HIS A 14 -7.19 -11.96 -4.86
CA HIS A 14 -7.67 -13.25 -4.32
C HIS A 14 -9.15 -13.19 -3.91
N ASN A 15 -9.75 -14.30 -3.47
CA ASN A 15 -11.19 -14.37 -3.19
C ASN A 15 -11.65 -13.37 -2.11
N GLY A 16 -10.83 -13.11 -1.08
CA GLY A 16 -11.11 -12.04 -0.12
C GLY A 16 -11.18 -10.63 -0.74
N HIS A 17 -10.36 -10.33 -1.76
CA HIS A 17 -10.41 -9.07 -2.50
C HIS A 17 -11.65 -8.99 -3.39
N LEU A 18 -11.99 -10.10 -4.06
CA LEU A 18 -13.22 -10.22 -4.85
C LEU A 18 -14.46 -9.96 -4.00
N TYR A 19 -14.54 -10.59 -2.82
CA TYR A 19 -15.60 -10.36 -1.85
C TYR A 19 -15.67 -8.89 -1.42
N HIS A 20 -14.54 -8.27 -1.04
CA HIS A 20 -14.51 -6.86 -0.66
C HIS A 20 -15.01 -5.93 -1.77
N LEU A 21 -14.59 -6.18 -3.01
CA LEU A 21 -15.04 -5.43 -4.18
C LEU A 21 -16.55 -5.56 -4.39
N GLN A 22 -17.07 -6.79 -4.34
CA GLN A 22 -18.50 -7.08 -4.52
C GLN A 22 -19.34 -6.44 -3.41
N GLU A 23 -18.93 -6.58 -2.15
CA GLU A 23 -19.61 -5.97 -1.02
C GLU A 23 -19.56 -4.46 -1.06
N THR A 24 -18.44 -3.88 -1.51
CA THR A 24 -18.36 -2.42 -1.72
C THR A 24 -19.43 -1.95 -2.71
N LYS A 25 -19.57 -2.64 -3.85
CA LYS A 25 -20.61 -2.31 -4.83
C LYS A 25 -22.02 -2.48 -4.24
N ARG A 26 -22.26 -3.56 -3.50
CA ARG A 26 -23.56 -3.87 -2.89
C ARG A 26 -23.96 -2.82 -1.85
N LEU A 27 -23.05 -2.48 -0.93
CA LEU A 27 -23.29 -1.54 0.18
C LEU A 27 -23.45 -0.11 -0.33
N THR A 28 -22.63 0.29 -1.31
CA THR A 28 -22.65 1.66 -1.82
C THR A 28 -23.69 1.84 -2.93
N ASN A 29 -24.11 0.79 -3.63
CA ASN A 29 -24.92 0.90 -4.85
C ASN A 29 -24.34 1.96 -5.81
N CYS A 30 -23.01 1.95 -5.99
CA CYS A 30 -22.30 2.95 -6.78
C CYS A 30 -22.43 2.69 -8.29
N ASP A 31 -22.39 3.78 -9.08
CA ASP A 31 -22.34 3.72 -10.54
C ASP A 31 -20.91 3.42 -11.05
N VAL A 32 -19.91 3.80 -10.25
CA VAL A 32 -18.48 3.67 -10.56
C VAL A 32 -17.73 3.29 -9.30
N LEU A 33 -16.93 2.23 -9.38
CA LEU A 33 -15.96 1.84 -8.35
C LEU A 33 -14.53 2.15 -8.78
N ILE A 34 -13.84 2.99 -8.01
CA ILE A 34 -12.45 3.37 -8.25
C ILE A 34 -11.55 2.70 -7.19
N ALA A 35 -10.50 2.01 -7.63
CA ALA A 35 -9.47 1.49 -6.76
C ALA A 35 -8.20 2.36 -6.83
N VAL A 36 -7.72 2.83 -5.68
CA VAL A 36 -6.33 3.31 -5.54
C VAL A 36 -5.46 2.11 -5.17
N MET A 37 -4.51 1.77 -6.01
CA MET A 37 -3.67 0.59 -5.86
C MET A 37 -2.20 0.94 -5.73
N SER A 38 -1.50 0.37 -4.74
CA SER A 38 -0.03 0.43 -4.67
C SER A 38 0.60 -0.03 -6.00
N GLY A 39 1.64 0.67 -6.43
CA GLY A 39 2.47 0.27 -7.56
C GLY A 39 3.27 -1.00 -7.26
N ASN A 40 4.48 -1.13 -7.79
CA ASN A 40 5.24 -2.39 -7.74
C ASN A 40 5.85 -2.74 -6.38
N PHE A 41 5.74 -1.84 -5.40
CA PHE A 41 6.12 -2.06 -4.00
C PHE A 41 4.95 -1.68 -3.07
N THR A 42 4.83 -2.37 -1.95
CA THR A 42 3.69 -2.25 -1.01
C THR A 42 3.97 -1.37 0.20
N GLU A 43 2.93 -1.05 0.99
CA GLU A 43 2.95 -0.27 2.24
C GLU A 43 4.01 -0.75 3.24
N ARG A 44 4.27 -2.05 3.26
CA ARG A 44 5.23 -2.66 4.18
C ARG A 44 6.62 -2.84 3.57
N GLY A 45 6.88 -2.28 2.39
CA GLY A 45 8.13 -2.49 1.66
C GLY A 45 8.28 -3.94 1.18
N ASP A 46 7.19 -4.58 0.78
CA ASP A 46 7.25 -5.85 0.06
C ASP A 46 7.28 -5.60 -1.45
N VAL A 47 7.86 -6.54 -2.20
CA VAL A 47 7.76 -6.53 -3.66
C VAL A 47 6.40 -7.10 -4.05
N ALA A 48 5.68 -6.45 -4.95
CA ALA A 48 4.43 -7.00 -5.47
C ALA A 48 4.76 -8.27 -6.29
N ILE A 49 4.10 -9.39 -6.01
CA ILE A 49 4.37 -10.68 -6.66
C ILE A 49 4.12 -10.65 -8.17
N LEU A 50 3.19 -9.79 -8.61
CA LEU A 50 2.86 -9.52 -10.00
C LEU A 50 2.96 -8.02 -10.25
N ASP A 51 3.37 -7.66 -11.46
CA ASP A 51 3.42 -6.27 -11.93
C ASP A 51 2.05 -5.56 -11.76
N LYS A 52 2.08 -4.25 -11.50
CA LYS A 52 0.88 -3.42 -11.29
C LYS A 52 -0.09 -3.42 -12.47
N HIS A 53 0.37 -3.57 -13.70
CA HIS A 53 -0.51 -3.67 -14.88
C HIS A 53 -1.20 -5.04 -14.89
N VAL A 54 -0.50 -6.13 -14.56
CA VAL A 54 -1.14 -7.44 -14.39
C VAL A 54 -2.20 -7.37 -13.30
N ARG A 55 -1.86 -6.86 -12.11
CA ARG A 55 -2.83 -6.69 -11.00
C ARG A 55 -4.00 -5.79 -11.37
N THR A 56 -3.76 -4.75 -12.16
CA THR A 56 -4.81 -3.88 -12.70
C THR A 56 -5.77 -4.67 -13.59
N ALA A 57 -5.27 -5.51 -14.50
CA ALA A 57 -6.11 -6.34 -15.35
C ALA A 57 -7.00 -7.30 -14.53
N LEU A 58 -6.44 -7.91 -13.47
CA LEU A 58 -7.20 -8.79 -12.57
C LEU A 58 -8.33 -8.01 -11.85
N ALA A 59 -8.03 -6.80 -11.37
CA ALA A 59 -9.02 -5.96 -10.72
C ALA A 59 -10.16 -5.54 -11.66
N LEU A 60 -9.85 -5.17 -12.90
CA LEU A 60 -10.86 -4.83 -13.92
C LEU A 60 -11.74 -6.04 -14.25
N GLU A 61 -11.14 -7.23 -14.37
CA GLU A 61 -11.88 -8.48 -14.61
C GLU A 61 -12.81 -8.84 -13.45
N ALA A 62 -12.40 -8.55 -12.21
CA ALA A 62 -13.24 -8.69 -11.02
C ALA A 62 -14.38 -7.66 -10.95
N GLY A 63 -14.43 -6.71 -11.88
CA GLY A 63 -15.45 -5.69 -11.97
C GLY A 63 -15.06 -4.34 -11.36
N CYS A 64 -13.80 -4.08 -11.01
CA CYS A 64 -13.35 -2.71 -10.74
C CYS A 64 -13.52 -1.88 -12.01
N ASP A 65 -13.99 -0.63 -11.89
CA ASP A 65 -14.28 0.20 -13.07
C ASP A 65 -13.05 1.00 -13.51
N ILE A 66 -12.27 1.51 -12.55
CA ILE A 66 -11.06 2.31 -12.78
C ILE A 66 -10.03 1.95 -11.69
N VAL A 67 -8.79 1.70 -12.10
CA VAL A 67 -7.65 1.51 -11.19
C VAL A 67 -6.66 2.66 -11.39
N ILE A 68 -6.33 3.35 -10.30
CA ILE A 68 -5.35 4.42 -10.26
C ILE A 68 -4.17 4.04 -9.38
N GLU A 69 -2.97 4.42 -9.79
CA GLU A 69 -1.74 4.15 -9.03
C GLU A 69 -1.66 5.06 -7.80
N LEU A 70 -1.35 4.48 -6.65
CA LEU A 70 -0.83 5.21 -5.50
C LEU A 70 0.67 5.45 -5.75
N PRO A 71 1.13 6.72 -5.88
CA PRO A 71 2.54 6.98 -6.15
C PRO A 71 3.44 6.40 -5.06
N TYR A 72 4.64 5.96 -5.43
CA TYR A 72 5.58 5.21 -4.59
C TYR A 72 5.84 5.89 -3.25
N LEU A 73 5.99 7.22 -3.22
CA LEU A 73 6.25 7.98 -1.98
C LEU A 73 5.10 7.91 -0.97
N TYR A 74 3.89 7.58 -1.40
CA TYR A 74 2.75 7.30 -0.53
C TYR A 74 2.54 5.79 -0.37
N ALA A 75 2.82 5.00 -1.41
CA ALA A 75 2.65 3.56 -1.38
C ALA A 75 3.62 2.88 -0.43
N VAL A 76 4.90 3.28 -0.37
CA VAL A 76 5.92 2.72 0.51
C VAL A 76 6.19 3.69 1.65
N ALA A 77 5.23 3.79 2.57
CA ALA A 77 5.25 4.80 3.62
C ALA A 77 4.64 4.29 4.94
N SER A 78 4.59 5.16 5.96
CA SER A 78 3.78 4.90 7.15
C SER A 78 2.29 4.82 6.80
N ALA A 79 1.51 4.11 7.61
CA ALA A 79 0.06 3.99 7.44
C ALA A 79 -0.65 5.36 7.33
N ASP A 80 -0.16 6.39 8.03
CA ASP A 80 -0.69 7.76 7.97
C ASP A 80 -0.47 8.40 6.59
N LEU A 81 0.76 8.36 6.07
CA LEU A 81 1.09 8.92 4.76
C LEU A 81 0.48 8.11 3.61
N PHE A 82 0.45 6.79 3.73
CA PHE A 82 -0.24 5.89 2.82
C PHE A 82 -1.73 6.24 2.72
N SER A 83 -2.39 6.34 3.86
CA SER A 83 -3.81 6.73 3.93
C SER A 83 -4.03 8.13 3.39
N TYR A 84 -3.15 9.09 3.69
CA TYR A 84 -3.24 10.46 3.18
C TYR A 84 -3.21 10.49 1.65
N GLY A 85 -2.22 9.85 1.03
CA GLY A 85 -2.10 9.80 -0.43
C GLY A 85 -3.30 9.12 -1.09
N ALA A 86 -3.76 8.00 -0.53
CA ALA A 86 -4.89 7.25 -1.08
C ALA A 86 -6.21 8.01 -0.97
N ILE A 87 -6.55 8.54 0.21
CA ILE A 87 -7.77 9.33 0.42
C ILE A 87 -7.74 10.62 -0.38
N TYR A 88 -6.57 11.27 -0.51
CA TYR A 88 -6.41 12.45 -1.36
C TYR A 88 -6.79 12.15 -2.81
N LEU A 89 -6.26 11.07 -3.40
CA LEU A 89 -6.57 10.67 -4.77
C LEU A 89 -8.05 10.32 -4.96
N LEU A 90 -8.65 9.58 -4.03
CA LEU A 90 -10.08 9.25 -4.08
C LEU A 90 -10.93 10.53 -4.02
N ASN A 91 -10.60 11.47 -3.13
CA ASN A 91 -11.28 12.77 -3.06
C ASN A 91 -11.15 13.56 -4.37
N GLN A 92 -9.96 13.59 -4.98
CA GLN A 92 -9.72 14.23 -6.28
C GLN A 92 -10.51 13.58 -7.44
N CYS A 93 -10.94 12.33 -7.26
CA CYS A 93 -11.82 11.63 -8.21
C CYS A 93 -13.32 11.82 -7.90
N GLY A 94 -13.68 12.66 -6.93
CA GLY A 94 -15.08 12.88 -6.53
C GLY A 94 -15.73 11.67 -5.87
N VAL A 95 -14.93 10.81 -5.22
CA VAL A 95 -15.45 9.68 -4.44
C VAL A 95 -16.30 10.21 -3.29
N SER A 96 -17.51 9.69 -3.20
CA SER A 96 -18.48 10.07 -2.15
C SER A 96 -18.55 9.08 -1.00
N GLU A 97 -18.05 7.86 -1.20
CA GLU A 97 -18.13 6.78 -0.22
C GLU A 97 -16.94 5.82 -0.34
N ILE A 98 -16.36 5.42 0.78
CA ILE A 98 -15.22 4.51 0.84
C ILE A 98 -15.58 3.30 1.68
N VAL A 99 -15.20 2.11 1.22
CA VAL A 99 -15.39 0.87 2.00
C VAL A 99 -14.04 0.19 2.20
N PHE A 100 -13.69 -0.11 3.44
CA PHE A 100 -12.45 -0.81 3.78
C PHE A 100 -12.72 -2.02 4.66
N GLY A 101 -11.83 -3.02 4.62
CA GLY A 101 -11.94 -4.20 5.48
C GLY A 101 -11.36 -3.91 6.86
N SER A 102 -12.03 -4.39 7.91
CA SER A 102 -11.55 -4.32 9.30
C SER A 102 -11.77 -5.67 9.98
N GLU A 103 -10.99 -5.96 11.02
CA GLU A 103 -11.22 -7.13 11.85
C GLU A 103 -12.38 -6.92 12.83
N SER A 104 -12.53 -5.71 13.37
CA SER A 104 -13.62 -5.37 14.31
C SER A 104 -15.00 -5.30 13.64
N ASN A 105 -15.04 -4.88 12.37
CA ASN A 105 -16.25 -4.50 11.65
C ASN A 105 -17.16 -3.51 12.41
N ASP A 106 -16.59 -2.73 13.32
CA ASP A 106 -17.33 -1.76 14.12
C ASP A 106 -16.89 -0.35 13.74
N TYR A 107 -17.58 0.23 12.75
CA TYR A 107 -17.23 1.57 12.26
C TYR A 107 -17.40 2.66 13.34
N LEU A 108 -18.27 2.46 14.34
CA LEU A 108 -18.49 3.44 15.41
C LEU A 108 -17.26 3.48 16.31
N ILE A 109 -16.78 2.32 16.76
CA ILE A 109 -15.54 2.20 17.53
C ILE A 109 -14.38 2.79 16.73
N LEU A 110 -14.22 2.46 15.45
CA LEU A 110 -13.14 3.01 14.62
C LEU A 110 -13.25 4.53 14.46
N THR A 111 -14.47 5.06 14.39
CA THR A 111 -14.74 6.50 14.29
C THR A 111 -14.35 7.25 15.56
N GLU A 112 -14.74 6.74 16.73
CA GLU A 112 -14.37 7.30 18.03
C GLU A 112 -12.85 7.32 18.21
N ASN A 113 -12.17 6.20 17.87
CA ASN A 113 -10.71 6.12 17.93
C ASN A 113 -10.04 7.14 17.01
N ALA A 114 -10.55 7.35 15.81
CA ALA A 114 -10.02 8.35 14.88
C ALA A 114 -10.16 9.80 15.40
N GLU A 115 -11.17 10.10 16.23
CA GLU A 115 -11.31 11.42 16.85
C GLU A 115 -10.24 11.66 17.91
N VAL A 116 -9.91 10.64 18.69
CA VAL A 116 -8.85 10.73 19.70
C VAL A 116 -7.48 10.94 19.06
N ILE A 117 -7.21 10.30 17.91
CA ILE A 117 -5.94 10.48 17.20
C ILE A 117 -5.77 11.91 16.65
N ASN A 118 -6.85 12.66 16.43
CA ASN A 118 -6.79 14.06 16.02
C ASN A 118 -6.62 15.04 17.21
N ASN A 119 -6.55 14.53 18.44
CA ASN A 119 -6.31 15.33 19.63
C ASN A 119 -4.79 15.59 19.80
N PRO A 120 -4.33 16.83 20.01
CA PRO A 120 -2.93 17.12 20.32
C PRO A 120 -2.34 16.27 21.47
N ALA A 121 -3.18 15.89 22.44
CA ALA A 121 -2.78 15.00 23.54
C ALA A 121 -2.31 13.61 23.06
N PHE A 122 -2.77 13.14 21.89
CA PHE A 122 -2.31 11.89 21.28
C PHE A 122 -0.88 12.01 20.77
N ASP A 123 -0.54 13.11 20.10
CA ASP A 123 0.82 13.35 19.61
C ASP A 123 1.81 13.51 20.77
N ASP A 124 1.40 14.20 21.85
CA ASP A 124 2.20 14.31 23.07
C ASP A 124 2.49 12.94 23.71
N LYS A 125 1.47 12.07 23.79
CA LYS A 125 1.62 10.70 24.31
C LYS A 125 2.49 9.83 23.42
N ILE A 126 2.33 9.91 22.09
CA ILE A 126 3.22 9.21 21.15
C ILE A 126 4.67 9.61 21.39
N LYS A 127 4.94 10.92 21.51
CA LYS A 127 6.30 11.42 21.71
C LYS A 127 6.94 10.82 22.96
N ILE A 128 6.22 10.77 24.08
CA ILE A 128 6.67 10.13 25.33
C ILE A 128 7.09 8.68 25.07
N TYR A 129 6.24 7.87 24.44
CA TYR A 129 6.55 6.46 24.20
C TYR A 129 7.65 6.24 23.14
N LEU A 130 7.82 7.14 22.18
CA LEU A 130 8.95 7.13 21.25
C LEU A 130 10.27 7.40 21.98
N ASP A 131 10.27 8.35 22.92
CA ASP A 131 11.44 8.67 23.75
C ASP A 131 11.82 7.50 24.68
N GLU A 132 10.85 6.69 25.10
CA GLU A 132 11.06 5.40 25.81
C GLU A 132 11.56 4.26 24.89
N GLY A 133 11.79 4.56 23.61
CA GLY A 133 12.37 3.65 22.61
C GLY A 133 11.38 2.62 22.05
N TYR A 134 10.08 2.82 22.21
CA TYR A 134 9.08 2.03 21.49
C TYR A 134 9.02 2.42 20.02
N SER A 135 8.74 1.45 19.15
CA SER A 135 8.39 1.74 17.76
C SER A 135 7.12 2.58 17.65
N TYR A 136 6.96 3.35 16.57
CA TYR A 136 5.77 4.19 16.36
C TYR A 136 4.44 3.42 16.46
N PRO A 137 4.25 2.24 15.84
CA PRO A 137 3.00 1.50 16.00
C PRO A 137 2.71 1.14 17.47
N LYS A 138 3.74 0.77 18.23
CA LYS A 138 3.58 0.47 19.65
C LYS A 138 3.31 1.73 20.48
N ALA A 139 4.00 2.83 20.18
CA ALA A 139 3.76 4.12 20.81
C ALA A 139 2.34 4.63 20.55
N ALA A 140 1.84 4.49 19.33
CA ALA A 140 0.46 4.84 18.95
C ALA A 140 -0.57 3.95 19.67
N GLU A 141 -0.34 2.63 19.74
CA GLU A 141 -1.20 1.71 20.50
C GLU A 141 -1.26 2.09 21.99
N LEU A 142 -0.11 2.39 22.60
CA LEU A 142 -0.01 2.80 24.00
C LEU A 142 -0.66 4.17 24.24
N ALA A 143 -0.45 5.14 23.34
CA ALA A 143 -1.08 6.45 23.40
C ALA A 143 -2.61 6.34 23.29
N LEU A 144 -3.11 5.49 22.40
CA LEU A 144 -4.53 5.25 22.23
C LEU A 144 -5.14 4.61 23.49
N LYS A 145 -4.50 3.57 24.05
CA LYS A 145 -4.91 2.95 25.32
C LYS A 145 -4.87 3.91 26.51
N ALA A 146 -3.96 4.87 26.51
CA ALA A 146 -3.86 5.86 27.58
C ALA A 146 -4.95 6.94 27.49
N LEU A 147 -5.44 7.24 26.29
CA LEU A 147 -6.44 8.29 26.05
C LEU A 147 -7.86 7.76 25.94
N ILE A 148 -8.01 6.48 25.61
CA ILE A 148 -9.28 5.79 25.49
C ILE A 148 -9.28 4.69 26.54
N ASN A 149 -10.24 4.75 27.45
CA ASN A 149 -10.41 3.76 28.51
C ASN A 149 -11.01 2.44 27.97
N THR A 150 -10.39 1.87 26.94
CA THR A 150 -10.82 0.63 26.29
C THR A 150 -9.70 -0.40 26.30
N ASN A 151 -10.04 -1.65 26.59
CA ASN A 151 -9.14 -2.80 26.51
C ASN A 151 -9.02 -3.35 25.07
N LEU A 152 -9.29 -2.52 24.04
CA LEU A 152 -9.33 -2.99 22.66
C LEU A 152 -7.91 -3.27 22.13
N GLU A 153 -7.75 -4.47 21.57
CA GLU A 153 -6.56 -4.86 20.82
C GLU A 153 -6.80 -4.55 19.34
N PHE A 154 -6.08 -3.56 18.80
CA PHE A 154 -6.20 -3.19 17.40
C PHE A 154 -5.32 -4.08 16.53
N LYS A 155 -5.92 -4.71 15.52
CA LYS A 155 -5.19 -5.44 14.49
C LYS A 155 -4.77 -4.50 13.37
N SER A 156 -3.94 -4.99 12.44
CA SER A 156 -3.34 -4.13 11.43
C SER A 156 -4.33 -3.47 10.48
N ASN A 157 -5.46 -4.11 10.12
CA ASN A 157 -6.42 -3.47 9.24
C ASN A 157 -7.31 -2.48 10.02
N ASP A 158 -7.56 -2.72 11.31
CA ASP A 158 -8.20 -1.72 12.17
C ASP A 158 -7.36 -0.43 12.26
N ILE A 159 -6.03 -0.56 12.40
CA ILE A 159 -5.11 0.60 12.38
C ILE A 159 -5.19 1.37 11.05
N LEU A 160 -5.20 0.68 9.92
CA LEU A 160 -5.38 1.32 8.61
C LEU A 160 -6.75 1.98 8.49
N GLY A 161 -7.81 1.32 8.95
CA GLY A 161 -9.17 1.87 8.98
C GLY A 161 -9.26 3.18 9.76
N ILE A 162 -8.63 3.24 10.94
CA ILE A 162 -8.54 4.45 11.74
C ILE A 162 -7.79 5.57 10.97
N GLN A 163 -6.68 5.23 10.30
CA GLN A 163 -5.93 6.22 9.50
C GLN A 163 -6.75 6.71 8.30
N TYR A 164 -7.51 5.86 7.61
CA TYR A 164 -8.43 6.30 6.57
C TYR A 164 -9.47 7.28 7.11
N ILE A 165 -10.12 6.96 8.23
CA ILE A 165 -11.13 7.84 8.84
C ILE A 165 -10.51 9.19 9.24
N ARG A 166 -9.33 9.18 9.86
CA ARG A 166 -8.57 10.39 10.20
C ARG A 166 -8.34 11.26 8.95
N GLN A 167 -7.85 10.66 7.87
CA GLN A 167 -7.56 11.40 6.64
C GLN A 167 -8.83 11.86 5.91
N ILE A 168 -9.92 11.09 5.96
CA ILE A 168 -11.24 11.51 5.47
C ILE A 168 -11.69 12.76 6.22
N LYS A 169 -11.68 12.74 7.56
CA LYS A 169 -12.09 13.89 8.38
C LYS A 169 -11.26 15.15 8.11
N ARG A 170 -9.96 14.98 7.83
CA ARG A 170 -9.05 16.10 7.51
C ARG A 170 -9.21 16.64 6.09
N ILE A 171 -9.36 15.77 5.09
CA ILE A 171 -9.36 16.15 3.67
C ILE A 171 -10.76 16.58 3.23
N ASN A 172 -11.77 15.77 3.54
CA ASN A 172 -13.15 16.01 3.15
C ASN A 172 -14.11 15.21 4.05
N PRO A 173 -14.64 15.81 5.13
CA PRO A 173 -15.52 15.12 6.07
C PRO A 173 -16.86 14.70 5.48
N ASN A 174 -17.19 15.11 4.24
CA ASN A 174 -18.40 14.67 3.54
C ASN A 174 -18.27 13.28 2.89
N ILE A 175 -17.05 12.73 2.77
CA ILE A 175 -16.87 11.38 2.27
C ILE A 175 -17.40 10.41 3.31
N LYS A 176 -18.43 9.64 2.93
CA LYS A 176 -18.97 8.57 3.78
C LYS A 176 -18.00 7.40 3.82
N TYR A 177 -17.99 6.66 4.92
CA TYR A 177 -17.18 5.45 5.01
C TYR A 177 -17.93 4.33 5.71
N GLN A 178 -17.66 3.10 5.28
CA GLN A 178 -18.17 1.87 5.90
C GLN A 178 -17.04 0.85 6.03
N THR A 179 -17.19 -0.08 6.97
CA THR A 179 -16.31 -1.24 7.10
C THR A 179 -17.03 -2.53 6.73
N ILE A 180 -16.26 -3.53 6.29
CA ILE A 180 -16.72 -4.91 6.18
C ILE A 180 -15.82 -5.85 6.99
N THR A 181 -16.39 -6.92 7.52
CA THR A 181 -15.63 -7.97 8.20
C THR A 181 -14.74 -8.70 7.20
N ARG A 182 -13.47 -8.89 7.54
CA ARG A 182 -12.57 -9.74 6.75
C ARG A 182 -12.87 -11.23 6.96
N LEU A 183 -13.43 -11.88 5.94
CA LEU A 183 -13.58 -13.32 5.89
C LEU A 183 -12.21 -13.95 5.53
N GLY A 184 -11.60 -14.70 6.47
CA GLY A 184 -10.34 -15.44 6.25
C GLY A 184 -9.15 -15.13 7.18
N ASN A 185 -9.28 -14.13 8.07
CA ASN A 185 -8.19 -13.68 8.98
C ASN A 185 -8.49 -13.91 10.47
N MET A 186 -9.45 -14.80 10.81
CA MET A 186 -9.77 -15.09 12.22
C MET A 186 -8.57 -15.63 13.00
N TYR A 187 -7.53 -16.12 12.33
CA TYR A 187 -6.27 -16.55 12.95
C TYR A 187 -5.05 -16.10 12.14
N HIS A 188 -4.00 -15.66 12.85
CA HIS A 188 -2.67 -15.40 12.30
C HIS A 188 -2.00 -16.72 11.92
N ASP A 189 -2.41 -17.37 10.83
CA ASP A 189 -1.79 -18.63 10.46
C ASP A 189 -1.45 -18.69 8.98
N THR A 190 -0.26 -19.23 8.72
CA THR A 190 0.24 -19.61 7.40
C THR A 190 -0.53 -20.78 6.78
N GLU A 191 -1.75 -21.03 7.24
CA GLU A 191 -2.59 -22.18 6.93
C GLU A 191 -3.93 -21.73 6.35
N ILE A 192 -4.49 -22.55 5.45
CA ILE A 192 -5.79 -22.28 4.81
C ILE A 192 -6.88 -22.56 5.85
N THR A 193 -7.37 -21.51 6.50
CA THR A 193 -8.35 -21.65 7.59
C THR A 193 -9.75 -21.98 7.07
N HIS A 194 -10.10 -21.52 5.87
CA HIS A 194 -11.31 -21.88 5.15
C HIS A 194 -10.91 -22.25 3.72
N ASN A 195 -11.44 -23.35 3.17
CA ASN A 195 -11.14 -23.82 1.81
C ASN A 195 -11.29 -22.75 0.72
N TYR A 196 -11.92 -21.60 1.00
CA TYR A 196 -12.16 -20.51 0.05
C TYR A 196 -11.44 -19.18 0.35
N PHE A 197 -10.93 -18.96 1.56
CA PHE A 197 -10.29 -17.68 1.95
C PHE A 197 -8.93 -17.92 2.59
N ALA A 198 -7.93 -17.18 2.11
CA ALA A 198 -6.58 -17.15 2.67
C ALA A 198 -6.01 -15.73 2.60
N SER A 199 -5.07 -15.43 3.49
CA SER A 199 -4.35 -14.15 3.45
C SER A 199 -3.44 -14.06 2.21
N ALA A 200 -3.22 -12.85 1.71
CA ALA A 200 -2.30 -12.61 0.60
C ALA A 200 -0.90 -13.20 0.88
N THR A 201 -0.39 -13.08 2.11
CA THR A 201 0.90 -13.64 2.52
C THR A 201 0.90 -15.18 2.46
N ALA A 202 -0.16 -15.83 2.92
CA ALA A 202 -0.29 -17.29 2.84
C ALA A 202 -0.32 -17.76 1.37
N ILE A 203 -1.07 -17.06 0.51
CA ILE A 203 -1.13 -17.36 -0.93
C ILE A 203 0.27 -17.22 -1.56
N ARG A 204 1.01 -16.13 -1.30
CA ARG A 204 2.38 -15.96 -1.84
C ARG A 204 3.32 -17.08 -1.40
N LYS A 205 3.22 -17.54 -0.15
CA LYS A 205 3.98 -18.69 0.37
C LYS A 205 3.63 -19.97 -0.39
N LEU A 206 2.34 -20.29 -0.52
CA LEU A 206 1.86 -21.47 -1.24
C LEU A 206 2.28 -21.46 -2.71
N VAL A 207 2.22 -20.32 -3.40
CA VAL A 207 2.71 -20.18 -4.77
C VAL A 207 4.20 -20.50 -4.85
N LYS A 208 5.01 -19.96 -3.93
CA LYS A 208 6.46 -20.22 -3.89
C LYS A 208 6.79 -21.69 -3.61
N GLU A 209 5.94 -22.38 -2.86
CA GLU A 209 6.06 -23.80 -2.53
C GLU A 209 5.38 -24.72 -3.58
N ASN A 210 4.93 -24.17 -4.71
CA ASN A 210 4.18 -24.87 -5.77
C ASN A 210 2.96 -25.66 -5.25
N GLN A 211 2.29 -25.13 -4.22
CA GLN A 211 1.09 -25.71 -3.63
C GLN A 211 -0.17 -25.23 -4.36
N ASN A 212 -1.24 -26.03 -4.29
CA ASN A 212 -2.51 -25.69 -4.91
C ASN A 212 -3.19 -24.50 -4.19
N ILE A 213 -3.49 -23.43 -4.96
CA ILE A 213 -4.21 -22.23 -4.50
C ILE A 213 -5.54 -22.00 -5.22
N SER A 214 -6.00 -22.93 -6.07
CA SER A 214 -7.15 -22.75 -6.96
C SER A 214 -8.45 -22.40 -6.23
N ASN A 215 -8.58 -22.81 -4.96
CA ASN A 215 -9.78 -22.57 -4.18
C ASN A 215 -9.79 -21.20 -3.49
N VAL A 216 -8.65 -20.52 -3.38
CA VAL A 216 -8.50 -19.25 -2.63
C VAL A 216 -8.25 -18.04 -3.54
N VAL A 217 -8.09 -18.26 -4.84
CA VAL A 217 -7.99 -17.21 -5.87
C VAL A 217 -8.98 -17.43 -7.01
N PRO A 218 -9.41 -16.38 -7.72
CA PRO A 218 -10.19 -16.53 -8.95
C PRO A 218 -9.37 -17.22 -10.06
N PRO A 219 -10.02 -17.89 -11.03
CA PRO A 219 -9.33 -18.58 -12.13
C PRO A 219 -8.37 -17.68 -12.93
N TYR A 220 -8.75 -16.44 -13.20
CA TYR A 220 -7.89 -15.47 -13.92
C TYR A 220 -6.66 -15.05 -13.10
N THR A 221 -6.73 -15.05 -11.77
CA THR A 221 -5.53 -14.87 -10.93
C THR A 221 -4.64 -16.10 -11.02
N LEU A 222 -5.21 -17.30 -10.96
CA LEU A 222 -4.44 -18.55 -11.04
C LEU A 222 -3.65 -18.63 -12.36
N GLU A 223 -4.29 -18.27 -13.47
CA GLU A 223 -3.66 -18.16 -14.78
C GLU A 223 -2.52 -17.13 -14.78
N ALA A 224 -2.76 -15.92 -14.25
CA ALA A 224 -1.73 -14.90 -14.18
C ALA A 224 -0.51 -15.34 -13.34
N LEU A 225 -0.74 -15.98 -12.20
CA LEU A 225 0.33 -16.50 -11.34
C LEU A 225 1.15 -17.62 -11.99
N SER A 226 0.58 -18.29 -13.00
CA SER A 226 1.25 -19.39 -13.72
C SER A 226 1.92 -18.94 -15.01
N THR A 227 1.54 -17.78 -15.56
CA THR A 227 1.99 -17.32 -16.89
C THR A 227 2.86 -16.06 -16.85
N GLN A 228 2.78 -15.27 -15.78
CA GLN A 228 3.55 -14.03 -15.63
C GLN A 228 4.81 -14.25 -14.77
N PRO A 229 5.85 -13.42 -14.95
CA PRO A 229 6.98 -13.41 -14.03
C PRO A 229 6.53 -13.15 -12.60
N LEU A 230 7.06 -13.94 -11.67
CA LEU A 230 6.80 -13.79 -10.24
C LEU A 230 7.98 -13.12 -9.56
N HIS A 231 7.66 -12.19 -8.68
CA HIS A 231 8.64 -11.35 -8.01
C HIS A 231 8.69 -11.60 -6.51
N TYR A 232 9.89 -11.83 -6.01
CA TYR A 232 10.20 -12.08 -4.61
C TYR A 232 11.49 -11.36 -4.22
N TRP A 233 11.59 -10.94 -2.97
CA TRP A 233 12.75 -10.23 -2.45
C TRP A 233 14.09 -10.95 -2.68
N GLU A 234 14.11 -12.28 -2.78
CA GLU A 234 15.33 -13.04 -3.07
C GLU A 234 15.97 -12.65 -4.41
N GLN A 235 15.17 -12.30 -5.42
CA GLN A 235 15.69 -11.87 -6.73
C GLN A 235 16.31 -10.46 -6.66
N TYR A 236 15.85 -9.62 -5.73
CA TYR A 236 16.31 -8.24 -5.56
C TYR A 236 17.47 -8.09 -4.57
N TYR A 237 17.64 -9.08 -3.68
CA TYR A 237 18.64 -9.02 -2.62
C TYR A 237 20.08 -8.79 -3.12
N PRO A 238 20.55 -9.40 -4.23
CA PRO A 238 21.88 -9.10 -4.76
C PRO A 238 22.06 -7.62 -5.13
N TYR A 239 21.07 -7.00 -5.75
CA TYR A 239 21.10 -5.58 -6.13
C TYR A 239 21.04 -4.66 -4.91
N LEU A 240 20.20 -4.99 -3.92
CA LEU A 240 20.15 -4.29 -2.64
C LEU A 240 21.49 -4.38 -1.90
N LYS A 241 22.09 -5.57 -1.83
CA LYS A 241 23.39 -5.81 -1.20
C LYS A 241 24.50 -5.00 -1.89
N TYR A 242 24.50 -4.98 -3.22
CA TYR A 242 25.39 -4.13 -4.00
C TYR A 242 25.21 -2.65 -3.66
N GLN A 243 23.98 -2.12 -3.69
CA GLN A 243 23.67 -0.72 -3.34
C GLN A 243 24.18 -0.35 -1.94
N ILE A 244 23.90 -1.19 -0.93
CA ILE A 244 24.33 -0.95 0.45
C ILE A 244 25.86 -0.88 0.54
N LEU A 245 26.58 -1.80 -0.10
CA LEU A 245 28.04 -1.87 -0.02
C LEU A 245 28.73 -0.78 -0.84
N ALA A 246 28.23 -0.52 -2.05
CA ALA A 246 28.80 0.48 -2.96
C ALA A 246 28.58 1.91 -2.44
N LYS A 247 27.42 2.18 -1.81
CA LYS A 247 27.03 3.51 -1.32
C LYS A 247 27.01 3.63 0.20
N GLN A 248 27.78 2.80 0.92
CA GLN A 248 27.73 2.72 2.39
C GLN A 248 27.93 4.07 3.11
N TYR A 249 28.65 5.03 2.52
CA TYR A 249 28.89 6.36 3.09
C TYR A 249 27.73 7.35 2.86
N GLU A 250 26.85 7.06 1.90
CA GLU A 250 25.74 7.93 1.49
C GLU A 250 24.38 7.45 2.05
N LEU A 251 24.31 6.27 2.68
CA LEU A 251 23.05 5.69 3.16
C LEU A 251 22.27 6.59 4.13
N HIS A 252 22.96 7.47 4.86
CA HIS A 252 22.33 8.45 5.74
C HIS A 252 21.43 9.46 5.00
N GLN A 253 21.61 9.61 3.69
CA GLN A 253 20.81 10.49 2.82
C GLN A 253 19.53 9.81 2.32
N ILE A 254 19.43 8.48 2.40
CA ILE A 254 18.25 7.73 1.96
C ILE A 254 17.06 8.01 2.88
N HIS A 255 15.87 8.10 2.29
CA HIS A 255 14.62 8.29 3.03
C HIS A 255 14.39 7.13 4.02
N ASP A 256 13.74 7.43 5.16
CA ASP A 256 13.50 6.47 6.26
C ASP A 256 14.76 5.88 6.92
N ILE A 257 15.98 6.35 6.58
CA ILE A 257 17.22 6.05 7.30
C ILE A 257 17.49 7.15 8.34
N THR A 258 17.36 6.80 9.61
CA THR A 258 17.51 7.71 10.75
C THR A 258 18.31 7.05 11.87
N GLU A 259 18.84 7.85 12.81
CA GLU A 259 19.32 7.39 14.12
C GLU A 259 20.36 6.25 14.06
N GLY A 260 21.30 6.29 13.11
CA GLY A 260 22.38 5.30 13.02
C GLY A 260 21.97 3.95 12.40
N LEU A 261 20.73 3.84 11.88
CA LEU A 261 20.25 2.64 11.19
C LEU A 261 21.16 2.26 10.01
N GLU A 262 21.77 3.22 9.34
CA GLU A 262 22.76 2.98 8.28
C GLU A 262 23.93 2.12 8.76
N LYS A 263 24.44 2.36 9.99
CA LYS A 263 25.56 1.59 10.55
C LYS A 263 25.14 0.15 10.84
N ALA A 264 23.93 -0.04 11.36
CA ALA A 264 23.37 -1.37 11.60
C ALA A 264 23.19 -2.15 10.30
N ILE A 265 22.64 -1.50 9.25
CA ILE A 265 22.47 -2.10 7.91
C ILE A 265 23.82 -2.51 7.32
N ILE A 266 24.83 -1.62 7.32
CA ILE A 266 26.16 -1.90 6.77
C ILE A 266 26.83 -3.07 7.50
N LYS A 267 26.65 -3.16 8.83
CA LYS A 267 27.17 -4.28 9.61
C LYS A 267 26.46 -5.59 9.26
N ALA A 268 25.12 -5.57 9.25
CA ALA A 268 24.30 -6.76 9.04
C ALA A 268 24.45 -7.34 7.63
N VAL A 269 24.47 -6.50 6.59
CA VAL A 269 24.53 -6.96 5.18
C VAL A 269 25.79 -7.78 4.86
N LYS A 270 26.88 -7.56 5.62
CA LYS A 270 28.15 -8.27 5.46
C LYS A 270 28.04 -9.75 5.87
N THR A 271 27.13 -10.06 6.79
CA THR A 271 26.93 -11.43 7.33
C THR A 271 25.64 -12.07 6.88
N SER A 272 24.66 -11.30 6.41
CA SER A 272 23.38 -11.83 5.91
C SER A 272 23.50 -12.35 4.48
N ASN A 273 23.06 -13.59 4.27
CA ASN A 273 23.04 -14.26 2.97
C ASN A 273 21.70 -14.12 2.25
N THR A 274 20.62 -13.83 2.99
CA THR A 274 19.28 -13.64 2.44
C THR A 274 18.66 -12.33 2.89
N PHE A 275 17.67 -11.82 2.15
CA PHE A 275 16.89 -10.65 2.55
C PHE A 275 16.19 -10.88 3.90
N ALA A 276 15.65 -12.09 4.12
CA ALA A 276 14.98 -12.45 5.37
C ALA A 276 15.94 -12.40 6.58
N GLU A 277 17.17 -12.90 6.43
CA GLU A 277 18.21 -12.80 7.46
C GLU A 277 18.57 -11.34 7.76
N LEU A 278 18.76 -10.52 6.71
CA LEU A 278 19.06 -9.10 6.87
C LEU A 278 17.96 -8.39 7.66
N VAL A 279 16.70 -8.54 7.25
CA VAL A 279 15.56 -7.93 7.94
C VAL A 279 15.50 -8.40 9.39
N THR A 280 15.58 -9.70 9.64
CA THR A 280 15.48 -10.28 11.00
C THR A 280 16.58 -9.75 11.92
N SER A 281 17.81 -9.59 11.42
CA SER A 281 18.93 -9.07 12.21
C SER A 281 18.80 -7.60 12.60
N LEU A 282 17.96 -6.83 11.89
CA LEU A 282 17.76 -5.39 12.12
C LEU A 282 16.55 -5.09 13.01
N VAL A 283 15.61 -6.04 13.16
CA VAL A 283 14.41 -5.87 13.98
C VAL A 283 14.80 -5.64 15.43
N SER A 284 14.18 -4.64 16.05
CA SER A 284 14.43 -4.25 17.44
C SER A 284 13.18 -3.65 18.07
N LYS A 285 13.23 -3.32 19.36
CA LYS A 285 12.15 -2.60 20.07
C LYS A 285 11.75 -1.30 19.35
N ARG A 286 12.74 -0.61 18.76
CA ARG A 286 12.59 0.68 18.07
C ARG A 286 12.16 0.53 16.60
N TYR A 287 12.69 -0.50 15.91
CA TYR A 287 12.45 -0.71 14.48
C TYR A 287 11.60 -1.96 14.23
N THR A 288 10.37 -1.72 13.75
CA THR A 288 9.51 -2.81 13.30
C THR A 288 10.01 -3.41 11.98
N LYS A 289 9.63 -4.67 11.72
CA LYS A 289 9.89 -5.35 10.45
C LYS A 289 9.47 -4.50 9.23
N GLY A 290 8.26 -3.93 9.27
CA GLY A 290 7.74 -3.10 8.17
C GLY A 290 8.56 -1.82 7.94
N ARG A 291 9.01 -1.15 9.02
CA ARG A 291 9.89 0.03 8.88
C ARG A 291 11.22 -0.34 8.23
N ILE A 292 11.84 -1.44 8.67
CA ILE A 292 13.11 -1.92 8.09
C ILE A 292 12.93 -2.28 6.61
N GLN A 293 11.87 -3.02 6.27
CA GLN A 293 11.60 -3.39 4.88
C GLN A 293 11.39 -2.16 4.00
N ARG A 294 10.64 -1.14 4.45
CA ARG A 294 10.54 0.14 3.72
C ARG A 294 11.89 0.82 3.55
N SER A 295 12.67 0.98 4.64
CA SER A 295 14.02 1.55 4.57
C SER A 295 14.90 0.84 3.54
N LEU A 296 14.90 -0.50 3.53
CA LEU A 296 15.63 -1.29 2.54
C LEU A 296 15.08 -1.12 1.12
N THR A 297 13.77 -0.94 0.96
CA THR A 297 13.13 -0.63 -0.33
C THR A 297 13.55 0.74 -0.86
N HIS A 298 13.66 1.75 0.01
CA HIS A 298 14.19 3.07 -0.37
C HIS A 298 15.66 2.99 -0.76
N ILE A 299 16.48 2.14 -0.12
CA ILE A 299 17.87 1.91 -0.53
C ILE A 299 17.91 1.26 -1.91
N LEU A 300 17.13 0.19 -2.15
CA LEU A 300 17.06 -0.48 -3.45
C LEU A 300 16.74 0.51 -4.58
N ASN A 301 15.75 1.38 -4.34
CA ASN A 301 15.27 2.37 -5.31
C ASN A 301 16.07 3.70 -5.30
N THR A 302 17.07 3.86 -4.43
CA THR A 302 17.84 5.11 -4.26
C THR A 302 16.99 6.34 -3.96
N ILE A 303 15.98 6.21 -3.10
CA ILE A 303 15.07 7.32 -2.77
C ILE A 303 15.69 8.17 -1.67
N THR A 304 16.13 9.37 -2.01
CA THR A 304 16.81 10.28 -1.08
C THR A 304 15.82 11.17 -0.30
N LYS A 305 16.27 11.68 0.85
CA LYS A 305 15.53 12.68 1.64
C LYS A 305 15.28 13.97 0.85
N GLU A 306 16.27 14.37 0.04
CA GLU A 306 16.18 15.56 -0.81
C GLU A 306 15.07 15.42 -1.86
N GLU A 307 14.97 14.27 -2.54
CA GLU A 307 13.90 14.01 -3.50
C GLU A 307 12.52 14.01 -2.85
N VAL A 308 12.40 13.46 -1.64
CA VAL A 308 11.13 13.46 -0.89
C VAL A 308 10.72 14.87 -0.47
N GLU A 309 11.67 15.68 -0.01
CA GLU A 309 11.43 17.09 0.34
C GLU A 309 11.03 17.89 -0.90
N ALA A 310 11.76 17.73 -2.01
CA ALA A 310 11.47 18.39 -3.27
C ALA A 310 10.09 18.01 -3.86
N TYR A 311 9.66 16.75 -3.68
CA TYR A 311 8.31 16.32 -4.04
C TYR A 311 7.23 17.00 -3.18
N ASN A 312 7.59 17.37 -1.94
CA ASN A 312 6.68 17.94 -0.95
C ASN A 312 5.46 17.04 -0.75
N ILE A 313 5.73 15.86 -0.17
CA ILE A 313 4.75 14.80 0.09
C ILE A 313 3.55 15.24 0.93
N HIS A 314 3.71 16.30 1.74
CA HIS A 314 2.66 16.84 2.60
C HIS A 314 1.58 17.63 1.84
N ASN A 315 1.83 17.99 0.58
CA ASN A 315 0.86 18.66 -0.29
C ASN A 315 0.04 17.69 -1.16
N GLY A 316 0.19 16.39 -0.96
CA GLY A 316 -0.54 15.35 -1.67
C GLY A 316 0.05 15.02 -3.05
N PRO A 317 -0.39 13.89 -3.64
CA PRO A 317 0.00 13.47 -4.98
C PRO A 317 -0.16 14.57 -6.04
N LYS A 318 0.83 14.69 -6.92
CA LYS A 318 0.83 15.73 -7.98
C LYS A 318 -0.04 15.41 -9.19
N CYS A 319 -0.45 14.15 -9.36
CA CYS A 319 -1.30 13.73 -10.46
C CYS A 319 -2.09 12.45 -10.11
N ILE A 320 -3.15 12.18 -10.87
CA ILE A 320 -3.85 10.89 -10.86
C ILE A 320 -3.34 10.09 -12.05
N ARG A 321 -2.55 9.05 -11.80
CA ARG A 321 -2.13 8.11 -12.85
C ARG A 321 -3.12 6.97 -12.97
N ILE A 322 -3.80 6.88 -14.12
CA ILE A 322 -4.72 5.79 -14.42
C ILE A 322 -3.92 4.61 -14.97
N LEU A 323 -3.94 3.47 -14.25
CA LEU A 323 -3.33 2.22 -14.71
C LEU A 323 -4.27 1.46 -15.66
N GLY A 324 -5.58 1.55 -15.44
CA GLY A 324 -6.55 0.91 -16.30
C GLY A 324 -7.99 1.25 -15.96
N PHE A 325 -8.89 0.99 -16.90
CA PHE A 325 -10.33 1.20 -16.75
C PHE A 325 -11.12 0.30 -17.71
N ARG A 326 -12.39 0.07 -17.40
CA ARG A 326 -13.31 -0.65 -18.29
C ARG A 326 -13.76 0.26 -19.44
N LYS A 327 -13.81 -0.25 -20.67
CA LYS A 327 -14.06 0.53 -21.90
C LYS A 327 -15.32 1.37 -21.82
N GLU A 328 -16.40 0.84 -21.26
CA GLU A 328 -17.67 1.54 -21.08
C GLU A 328 -17.60 2.71 -20.08
N LYS A 329 -16.53 2.80 -19.28
CA LYS A 329 -16.27 3.89 -18.33
C LYS A 329 -15.42 5.00 -18.91
N THR A 330 -15.06 4.97 -20.20
CA THR A 330 -14.38 6.07 -20.90
C THR A 330 -15.03 7.44 -20.66
N PRO A 331 -16.37 7.60 -20.69
CA PRO A 331 -17.01 8.91 -20.41
C PRO A 331 -16.75 9.41 -18.99
N ILE A 332 -16.51 8.51 -18.03
CA ILE A 332 -16.19 8.88 -16.65
C ILE A 332 -14.82 9.55 -16.58
N ILE A 333 -13.82 9.07 -17.34
CA ILE A 333 -12.48 9.69 -17.37
C ILE A 333 -12.55 11.16 -17.78
N GLN A 334 -13.40 11.51 -18.75
CA GLN A 334 -13.61 12.90 -19.15
C GLN A 334 -14.26 13.73 -18.06
N LYS A 335 -15.20 13.16 -17.28
CA LYS A 335 -15.80 13.83 -16.12
C LYS A 335 -14.77 14.05 -15.01
N LEU A 336 -13.93 13.04 -14.71
CA LEU A 336 -12.87 13.14 -13.72
C LEU A 336 -11.92 14.31 -14.04
N LYS A 337 -11.55 14.49 -15.32
CA LYS A 337 -10.70 15.61 -15.77
C LYS A 337 -11.31 17.00 -15.53
N LYS A 338 -12.64 17.10 -15.41
CA LYS A 338 -13.33 18.38 -15.14
C LYS A 338 -13.44 18.70 -13.65
N ILE A 339 -13.44 17.67 -12.80
CA ILE A 339 -13.63 17.84 -11.35
C ILE A 339 -12.30 17.86 -10.58
N SER A 340 -11.28 17.16 -11.07
CA SER A 340 -10.01 17.06 -10.36
C SER A 340 -9.22 18.37 -10.46
N THR A 341 -8.60 18.77 -9.35
CA THR A 341 -7.73 19.94 -9.30
C THR A 341 -6.29 19.60 -9.67
N ILE A 342 -5.98 18.32 -9.89
CA ILE A 342 -4.67 17.82 -10.31
C ILE A 342 -4.76 17.11 -11.68
N PRO A 343 -3.69 17.09 -12.48
CA PRO A 343 -3.71 16.47 -13.79
C PRO A 343 -4.00 14.97 -13.72
N ILE A 344 -4.85 14.49 -14.64
CA ILE A 344 -5.11 13.06 -14.84
C ILE A 344 -4.27 12.53 -15.99
N ILE A 345 -3.35 11.62 -15.67
CA ILE A 345 -2.44 10.98 -16.62
C ILE A 345 -3.03 9.65 -17.05
N THR A 346 -3.33 9.57 -18.34
CA THR A 346 -3.74 8.32 -19.02
C THR A 346 -2.58 7.82 -19.84
N ASN A 347 -2.11 8.64 -20.79
CA ASN A 347 -0.91 8.37 -21.55
C ASN A 347 0.27 9.16 -20.99
N ILE A 348 1.40 8.49 -20.81
CA ILE A 348 2.67 9.11 -20.43
C ILE A 348 3.29 9.72 -21.68
N THR A 349 3.55 11.02 -21.62
CA THR A 349 4.11 11.84 -22.69
C THR A 349 5.29 12.63 -22.16
N ARG A 350 6.08 13.24 -23.05
CA ARG A 350 7.20 14.09 -22.64
C ARG A 350 6.77 15.26 -21.75
N GLN A 351 5.55 15.79 -21.93
CA GLN A 351 5.04 16.95 -21.19
C GLN A 351 4.64 16.63 -19.75
N ASN A 352 4.26 15.38 -19.47
CA ASN A 352 3.82 14.95 -18.14
C ASN A 352 4.78 13.98 -17.45
N TYR A 353 5.92 13.67 -18.09
CA TYR A 353 6.92 12.73 -17.59
C TYR A 353 7.39 13.07 -16.18
N ASP A 354 7.65 14.35 -15.90
CA ASP A 354 8.15 14.79 -14.60
C ASP A 354 7.19 14.53 -13.44
N LEU A 355 5.88 14.41 -13.71
CA LEU A 355 4.87 14.11 -12.70
C LEU A 355 4.90 12.64 -12.23
N VAL A 356 5.49 11.76 -13.05
CA VAL A 356 5.50 10.30 -12.83
C VAL A 356 6.91 9.71 -12.86
N LYS A 357 7.95 10.54 -13.05
CA LYS A 357 9.35 10.10 -13.26
C LYS A 357 9.85 9.17 -12.16
N LEU A 358 9.48 9.44 -10.91
CA LEU A 358 9.90 8.64 -9.75
C LEU A 358 9.25 7.25 -9.81
N ASP A 359 7.94 7.19 -10.08
CA ASP A 359 7.21 5.93 -10.20
C ASP A 359 7.72 5.09 -11.38
N LEU A 360 8.13 5.73 -12.48
CA LEU A 360 8.76 5.08 -13.62
C LEU A 360 10.14 4.52 -13.27
N HIS A 361 10.99 5.29 -12.59
CA HIS A 361 12.30 4.84 -12.11
C HIS A 361 12.18 3.62 -11.19
N VAL A 362 11.28 3.68 -10.22
CA VAL A 362 10.99 2.55 -9.32
C VAL A 362 10.52 1.32 -10.11
N SER A 363 9.71 1.52 -11.15
CA SER A 363 9.23 0.41 -12.00
C SER A 363 10.38 -0.21 -12.82
N GLN A 364 11.35 0.59 -13.27
CA GLN A 364 12.55 0.05 -13.94
C GLN A 364 13.38 -0.82 -13.00
N ILE A 365 13.54 -0.43 -11.73
CA ILE A 365 14.23 -1.24 -10.72
C ILE A 365 13.47 -2.55 -10.46
N TYR A 366 12.14 -2.49 -10.41
CA TYR A 366 11.31 -3.69 -10.29
C TYR A 366 11.54 -4.68 -11.45
N HIS A 367 11.68 -4.18 -12.69
CA HIS A 367 11.87 -5.02 -13.88
C HIS A 367 13.31 -5.45 -14.14
N LEU A 368 14.26 -5.22 -13.23
CA LEU A 368 15.63 -5.75 -13.35
C LEU A 368 15.67 -7.29 -13.43
N THR A 369 14.64 -7.97 -12.92
CA THR A 369 14.60 -9.42 -12.81
C THR A 369 13.85 -10.12 -13.95
N ASP A 370 13.08 -9.38 -14.76
CA ASP A 370 12.24 -9.91 -15.84
C ASP A 370 12.44 -9.18 -17.19
N ASN A 371 13.15 -8.05 -17.20
CA ASN A 371 13.39 -7.19 -18.36
C ASN A 371 12.12 -6.72 -19.07
N GLN A 372 11.00 -6.57 -18.36
CA GLN A 372 9.80 -5.97 -18.94
C GLN A 372 9.90 -4.43 -18.97
N ASP A 373 9.30 -3.83 -20.00
CA ASP A 373 9.20 -2.38 -20.12
C ASP A 373 7.94 -1.85 -19.42
N GLU A 374 8.10 -0.71 -18.74
CA GLU A 374 7.00 -0.03 -18.08
C GLU A 374 5.97 0.51 -19.08
N ARG A 375 4.70 0.13 -18.87
CA ARG A 375 3.60 0.48 -19.79
C ARG A 375 3.23 1.97 -19.68
N LYS A 376 3.17 2.63 -20.83
CA LYS A 376 2.89 4.09 -20.95
C LYS A 376 1.44 4.45 -21.22
N ILE A 377 0.57 3.46 -21.44
CA ILE A 377 -0.85 3.62 -21.74
C ILE A 377 -1.68 2.74 -20.81
N PRO A 378 -2.92 3.11 -20.46
CA PRO A 378 -3.72 2.35 -19.52
C PRO A 378 -4.16 1.00 -20.13
N ILE A 379 -4.49 0.05 -19.28
CA ILE A 379 -5.25 -1.15 -19.67
C ILE A 379 -6.70 -0.75 -19.91
N ILE A 380 -7.22 -1.11 -21.08
CA ILE A 380 -8.63 -0.93 -21.43
C ILE A 380 -9.19 -2.33 -21.63
N ARG A 381 -10.08 -2.78 -20.72
CA ARG A 381 -10.82 -4.04 -20.84
C ARG A 381 -12.24 -3.80 -21.30
#